data_AF-A0AAV0N646-F1
#
_entry.id   AF-A0AAV0N646-F1
#
_cell.length_a   1.000
_cell.length_b   1.000
_cell.length_c   1.000
_cell.angle_alpha   90.00
_cell.angle_beta   90.00
_cell.angle_gamma   90.00
#
_symmetry.space_group_name_H-M   'P 1'
#
loop_
_entity.id
_entity.type
_entity.pdbx_description
1 polymer ?
#
loop_
_entity_poly.entity_id
_entity_poly.type
_entity_poly.pdbx_seq_one_letter_code
_entity_poly.pdbx_strand_id
1 'polypeptide(L)'
;MSSKSSAPTLQVSELCKVAPATDSSESATQFTLPLTYLDTTWFRFPPVELIYLYKPTASSIPIHSFYSLLLSKLKRSLSLTLAQFLTLAGQLQWSPPITHPCRNLQSRRWSLHHGGRINNRFGSIDRARKS
;
A
#
# COMPACT_ATOMS: atom_id res chain seq x y z
N MET A 1 13.99 -46.46 4.72
CA MET A 1 12.88 -45.77 4.02
C MET A 1 12.76 -44.38 4.62
N SER A 2 13.22 -43.33 3.91
CA SER A 2 13.24 -41.96 4.44
C SER A 2 11.99 -41.22 3.96
N SER A 3 11.02 -41.01 4.85
CA SER A 3 9.81 -40.22 4.56
C SER A 3 10.20 -38.75 4.44
N LYS A 4 10.11 -38.18 3.23
CA LYS A 4 10.19 -36.73 3.00
C LYS A 4 9.04 -36.04 3.73
N SER A 5 9.35 -35.29 4.79
CA SER A 5 8.36 -34.37 5.38
C SER A 5 8.22 -33.14 4.47
N SER A 6 7.01 -32.93 3.94
CA SER A 6 6.64 -31.71 3.24
C SER A 6 6.80 -30.51 4.18
N ALA A 7 7.45 -29.44 3.71
CA ALA A 7 7.59 -28.22 4.48
C ALA A 7 6.20 -27.58 4.75
N PRO A 8 6.00 -26.92 5.91
CA PRO A 8 4.76 -26.22 6.20
C PRO A 8 4.55 -25.08 5.19
N THR A 9 3.36 -25.03 4.59
CA THR A 9 2.98 -23.99 3.61
C THR A 9 2.19 -22.90 4.34
N LEU A 10 2.66 -21.65 4.25
CA LEU A 10 1.95 -20.49 4.76
C LEU A 10 0.90 -20.03 3.74
N GLN A 11 -0.35 -19.87 4.16
CA GLN A 11 -1.43 -19.34 3.33
C GLN A 11 -1.99 -18.05 3.94
N VAL A 12 -2.22 -17.05 3.08
CA VAL A 12 -2.89 -15.80 3.48
C VAL A 12 -4.38 -16.06 3.58
N SER A 13 -4.97 -15.86 4.75
CA SER A 13 -6.41 -16.05 4.96
C SER A 13 -7.23 -14.86 4.46
N GLU A 14 -6.74 -13.64 4.64
CA GLU A 14 -7.45 -12.41 4.27
C GLU A 14 -6.48 -11.26 3.98
N LEU A 15 -6.83 -10.44 2.97
CA LEU A 15 -6.24 -9.13 2.71
C LEU A 15 -7.36 -8.08 2.79
N CYS A 16 -7.25 -7.13 3.73
CA CYS A 16 -8.27 -6.11 3.94
C CYS A 16 -7.68 -4.71 4.11
N LYS A 17 -8.41 -3.69 3.64
CA LYS A 17 -8.13 -2.28 3.92
C LYS A 17 -9.02 -1.81 5.07
N VAL A 18 -8.42 -1.30 6.14
CA VAL A 18 -9.14 -0.77 7.31
C VAL A 18 -9.15 0.76 7.22
N ALA A 19 -10.34 1.35 7.26
CA ALA A 19 -10.51 2.81 7.28
C ALA A 19 -10.66 3.33 8.73
N PRO A 20 -10.32 4.60 8.99
CA PRO A 20 -10.64 5.25 10.26
C PRO A 20 -12.15 5.19 10.56
N ALA A 21 -12.50 5.05 11.84
CA ALA A 21 -13.88 5.13 12.29
C ALA A 21 -14.45 6.55 12.05
N THR A 22 -15.73 6.64 11.69
CA THR A 22 -16.40 7.91 11.30
C THR A 22 -17.31 8.44 12.41
N ASP A 23 -17.15 7.94 13.62
CA ASP A 23 -18.17 7.96 14.68
C ASP A 23 -18.38 9.34 15.32
N SER A 24 -17.55 10.34 15.01
CA SER A 24 -17.77 11.73 15.43
C SER A 24 -18.27 12.56 14.26
N SER A 25 -19.47 13.08 14.41
CA SER A 25 -20.08 14.14 13.60
C SER A 25 -19.27 15.44 13.73
N GLU A 26 -18.03 15.46 13.28
CA GLU A 26 -17.33 16.70 12.99
C GLU A 26 -16.15 16.39 12.06
N SER A 27 -16.42 16.75 10.81
CA SER A 27 -15.43 17.06 9.79
C SER A 27 -14.69 15.86 9.18
N ALA A 28 -14.98 15.67 7.90
CA ALA A 28 -14.03 15.25 6.87
C ALA A 28 -12.82 16.20 6.89
N THR A 29 -12.06 16.15 7.99
CA THR A 29 -10.96 17.07 8.26
C THR A 29 -9.84 16.61 7.36
N GLN A 30 -9.61 17.36 6.29
CA GLN A 30 -8.39 17.23 5.51
C GLN A 30 -7.22 17.48 6.47
N PHE A 31 -6.61 16.39 6.94
CA PHE A 31 -5.48 16.43 7.85
C PHE A 31 -4.21 16.20 7.04
N THR A 32 -3.33 17.20 7.06
CA THR A 32 -2.02 17.13 6.40
C THR A 32 -0.96 17.43 7.43
N LEU A 33 0.02 16.52 7.57
CA LEU A 33 1.20 16.75 8.39
C LEU A 33 2.38 17.07 7.46
N PRO A 34 3.02 18.24 7.61
CA PRO A 34 4.23 18.55 6.85
C PRO A 34 5.38 17.65 7.31
N LEU A 35 6.16 17.17 6.35
CA LEU A 35 7.39 16.41 6.64
C LEU A 35 8.45 17.34 7.19
N THR A 36 9.00 16.98 8.34
CA THR A 36 10.12 17.66 8.97
C THR A 36 11.44 17.06 8.49
N TYR A 37 12.56 17.75 8.78
CA TYR A 37 13.89 17.23 8.48
C TYR A 37 14.13 15.84 9.10
N LEU A 38 13.61 15.60 10.31
CA LEU A 38 13.76 14.30 10.97
C LEU A 38 13.10 13.18 10.16
N ASP A 39 11.91 13.42 9.61
CA ASP A 39 11.18 12.46 8.78
C ASP A 39 11.96 12.09 7.51
N THR A 40 12.69 13.05 6.91
CA THR A 40 13.47 12.80 5.68
C THR A 40 14.57 11.76 5.87
N THR A 41 15.14 11.68 7.08
CA THR A 41 16.16 10.68 7.39
C THR A 41 15.57 9.27 7.40
N TRP A 42 14.31 9.12 7.81
CA TRP A 42 13.61 7.83 7.87
C TRP A 42 13.34 7.23 6.49
N PHE A 43 13.11 8.04 5.45
CA PHE A 43 12.91 7.53 4.07
C PHE A 43 14.14 6.85 3.46
N ARG A 44 15.31 7.02 4.07
CA ARG A 44 16.54 6.33 3.63
C ARG A 44 16.61 4.89 4.15
N PHE A 45 15.77 4.54 5.12
CA PHE A 45 15.71 3.20 5.69
C PHE A 45 14.61 2.36 5.01
N PRO A 46 14.82 1.05 4.89
CA PRO A 46 13.76 0.16 4.42
C PRO A 46 12.56 0.20 5.38
N PRO A 47 11.35 -0.17 4.92
CA PRO A 47 10.17 -0.29 5.77
C PRO A 47 10.46 -1.13 7.02
N VAL A 48 9.93 -0.70 8.17
CA VAL A 48 10.07 -1.45 9.43
C VAL A 48 9.21 -2.72 9.34
N GLU A 49 9.87 -3.88 9.40
CA GLU A 49 9.22 -5.20 9.46
C GLU A 49 9.23 -5.70 10.90
N LEU A 50 8.04 -5.88 11.50
CA LEU A 50 7.90 -6.24 12.91
C LEU A 50 6.88 -7.37 13.08
N ILE A 51 7.26 -8.41 13.84
CA ILE A 51 6.44 -9.59 14.10
C ILE A 51 6.21 -9.72 15.61
N TYR A 52 4.95 -9.83 16.01
CA TYR A 52 4.55 -10.09 17.39
C TYR A 52 4.00 -11.51 17.54
N LEU A 53 4.60 -12.31 18.42
CA LEU A 53 4.19 -13.69 18.70
C LEU A 53 3.43 -13.75 20.03
N TYR A 54 2.16 -14.16 19.98
CA TYR A 54 1.32 -14.33 21.16
C TYR A 54 0.92 -15.79 21.35
N LYS A 55 0.93 -16.27 22.59
CA LYS A 55 0.42 -17.60 22.94
C LYS A 55 -1.08 -17.51 23.23
N PRO A 56 -1.94 -18.29 22.53
CA PRO A 56 -3.36 -18.35 22.86
C PRO A 56 -3.58 -18.86 24.29
N THR A 57 -4.42 -18.19 25.06
CA THR A 57 -4.76 -18.58 26.44
C THR A 57 -6.03 -19.43 26.54
N ALA A 58 -6.80 -19.55 25.44
CA ALA A 58 -8.10 -20.21 25.44
C ALA A 58 -7.96 -21.71 25.11
N SER A 59 -7.94 -22.57 26.14
CA SER A 59 -8.01 -24.03 25.96
C SER A 59 -9.40 -24.53 25.53
N SER A 60 -10.43 -23.68 25.58
CA SER A 60 -11.84 -24.09 25.42
C SER A 60 -12.52 -23.62 24.14
N ILE A 61 -11.88 -22.77 23.32
CA ILE A 61 -12.49 -22.21 22.10
C ILE A 61 -11.85 -22.87 20.88
N PRO A 62 -12.64 -23.35 19.89
CA PRO A 62 -12.08 -23.81 18.62
C PRO A 62 -11.18 -22.76 17.97
N ILE A 63 -10.02 -23.20 17.49
CA ILE A 63 -8.98 -22.32 16.91
C ILE A 63 -9.54 -21.40 15.81
N HIS A 64 -10.40 -21.93 14.93
CA HIS A 64 -11.01 -21.15 13.86
C HIS A 64 -11.87 -20.00 14.41
N SER A 65 -12.72 -20.28 15.41
CA SER A 65 -13.58 -19.27 16.05
C SER A 65 -12.77 -18.21 16.79
N PHE A 66 -11.66 -18.62 17.42
CA PHE A 66 -10.71 -17.69 18.03
C PHE A 66 -10.13 -16.72 17.00
N TYR A 67 -9.66 -17.23 15.85
CA TYR A 67 -9.11 -16.39 14.79
C TYR A 67 -10.15 -15.42 14.20
N SER A 68 -11.36 -15.88 13.91
CA SER A 68 -12.42 -15.00 13.38
C SER A 68 -12.76 -13.86 14.34
N LEU A 69 -12.87 -14.17 15.65
CA LEU A 69 -13.13 -13.17 16.68
C LEU A 69 -11.95 -12.20 16.85
N LEU A 70 -10.72 -12.72 16.86
CA LEU A 70 -9.50 -11.92 16.97
C LEU A 70 -9.38 -10.95 15.79
N LEU A 71 -9.51 -11.43 14.56
CA LEU A 71 -9.46 -10.60 13.35
C LEU A 71 -10.50 -9.48 13.40
N SER A 72 -11.73 -9.81 13.81
CA SER A 72 -12.81 -8.81 13.94
C SER A 72 -12.48 -7.72 14.97
N LYS A 73 -11.95 -8.12 16.14
CA LYS A 73 -11.53 -7.18 17.20
C LYS A 73 -10.33 -6.33 16.78
N LEU A 74 -9.34 -6.93 16.11
CA LEU A 74 -8.16 -6.22 15.62
C LEU A 74 -8.55 -5.17 14.57
N LYS A 75 -9.40 -5.51 13.60
CA LYS A 75 -9.88 -4.54 12.61
C LYS A 75 -10.64 -3.38 13.25
N ARG A 76 -11.56 -3.67 14.18
CA ARG A 76 -12.34 -2.64 14.87
C ARG A 76 -11.45 -1.73 15.71
N SER A 77 -10.56 -2.30 16.53
CA SER A 77 -9.63 -1.51 17.35
C SER A 77 -8.70 -0.67 16.49
N LEU A 78 -8.14 -1.23 15.42
CA LEU A 78 -7.33 -0.48 14.46
C LEU A 78 -8.12 0.67 13.83
N SER A 79 -9.36 0.44 13.38
CA SER A 79 -10.23 1.48 12.81
C SER A 79 -10.44 2.65 13.78
N LEU A 80 -10.68 2.35 15.05
CA LEU A 80 -10.82 3.37 16.11
C LEU A 80 -9.49 4.10 16.37
N THR A 81 -8.37 3.39 16.42
CA THR A 81 -7.04 4.03 16.58
C THR A 81 -6.70 4.93 15.40
N LEU A 82 -7.01 4.51 14.17
CA LEU A 82 -6.77 5.31 12.97
C LEU A 82 -7.56 6.63 12.97
N ALA A 83 -8.71 6.70 13.64
CA ALA A 83 -9.44 7.95 13.80
C ALA A 83 -8.67 8.98 14.65
N GLN A 84 -7.81 8.52 15.57
CA GLN A 84 -6.95 9.38 16.41
C GLN A 84 -5.57 9.63 15.77
N PHE A 85 -5.08 8.69 14.96
CA PHE A 85 -3.78 8.73 14.29
C PHE A 85 -3.95 8.78 12.77
N LEU A 86 -4.60 9.83 12.28
CA LEU A 86 -4.97 9.99 10.86
C LEU A 86 -3.78 9.90 9.90
N THR A 87 -2.58 10.30 10.35
CA THR A 87 -1.33 10.19 9.57
C THR A 87 -1.03 8.76 9.12
N LEU A 88 -1.39 7.75 9.93
CA LEU A 88 -1.13 6.35 9.63
C LEU A 88 -2.03 5.80 8.51
N ALA A 89 -3.21 6.40 8.31
CA ALA A 89 -4.13 6.09 7.21
C ALA A 89 -3.96 7.04 6.01
N GLY A 90 -3.03 7.99 6.10
CA GLY A 90 -2.76 8.98 5.07
C GLY A 90 -1.95 8.45 3.89
N GLN A 91 -1.74 9.33 2.91
CA GLN A 91 -0.86 9.06 1.77
C GLN A 91 0.27 10.07 1.76
N LEU A 92 1.49 9.59 1.52
CA LEU A 92 2.65 10.46 1.35
C LEU A 92 2.55 11.16 -0.01
N GLN A 93 2.40 12.48 0.00
CA GLN A 93 2.44 13.30 -1.22
C GLN A 93 3.81 13.92 -1.37
N TRP A 94 4.53 13.54 -2.44
CA TRP A 94 5.77 14.19 -2.83
C TRP A 94 5.45 15.34 -3.77
N SER A 95 5.35 16.55 -3.24
CA SER A 95 5.27 17.75 -4.08
C SER A 95 6.68 18.07 -4.57
N PRO A 96 6.94 18.06 -5.90
CA PRO A 96 8.20 18.58 -6.39
C PRO A 96 8.34 20.04 -5.92
N PRO A 97 9.55 20.48 -5.54
CA PRO A 97 9.76 21.88 -5.19
C PRO A 97 9.25 22.75 -6.35
N ILE A 98 8.53 23.83 -6.03
CA ILE A 98 8.04 24.80 -7.01
C ILE A 98 9.26 25.38 -7.70
N THR A 99 9.69 24.74 -8.78
CA THR A 99 10.62 25.32 -9.72
C THR A 99 9.87 26.44 -10.42
N HIS A 100 10.30 27.66 -10.12
CA HIS A 100 10.08 28.90 -10.86
C HIS A 100 9.91 28.64 -12.37
N PRO A 101 9.07 29.42 -13.09
CA PRO A 101 8.54 29.04 -14.39
C PRO A 101 9.59 29.19 -15.49
N CYS A 102 10.40 28.15 -15.68
CA CYS A 102 10.98 27.85 -16.99
C CYS A 102 10.26 26.61 -17.54
N ARG A 103 9.05 26.91 -18.00
CA ARG A 103 8.25 26.11 -18.93
C ARG A 103 9.14 25.72 -20.12
N ASN A 104 9.17 24.43 -20.43
CA ASN A 104 9.85 23.76 -21.56
C ASN A 104 11.37 23.47 -21.38
N LEU A 105 11.70 22.20 -21.18
CA LEU A 105 12.89 21.49 -21.73
C LEU A 105 13.05 20.05 -21.19
N GLN A 106 12.19 19.57 -20.28
CA GLN A 106 12.30 18.19 -19.78
C GLN A 106 11.70 17.10 -20.68
N SER A 107 11.13 17.44 -21.85
CA SER A 107 10.79 16.42 -22.85
C SER A 107 12.03 15.83 -23.57
N ARG A 108 13.26 16.25 -23.22
CA ARG A 108 14.50 15.77 -23.85
C ARG A 108 15.57 15.30 -22.86
N ARG A 109 15.20 14.68 -21.73
CA ARG A 109 16.20 14.10 -20.80
C ARG A 109 16.08 12.58 -20.56
N TRP A 110 15.14 11.89 -21.20
CA TRP A 110 15.07 10.41 -21.18
C TRP A 110 15.19 9.77 -22.57
N SER A 111 15.77 10.46 -23.54
CA SER A 111 16.08 9.88 -24.86
C SER A 111 17.44 10.36 -25.32
N LEU A 112 18.50 9.68 -24.86
CA LEU A 112 19.82 9.60 -25.53
C LEU A 112 20.75 8.62 -24.76
N HIS A 113 20.28 7.39 -24.51
CA HIS A 113 21.16 6.23 -24.44
C HIS A 113 20.32 4.95 -24.43
N HIS A 114 19.78 4.58 -25.58
CA HIS A 114 19.59 3.19 -26.02
C HIS A 114 19.07 3.26 -27.46
N GLY A 115 19.97 2.97 -28.40
CA GLY A 115 19.58 2.72 -29.78
C GLY A 115 18.69 1.48 -29.83
N GLY A 116 17.51 1.63 -30.45
CA GLY A 116 16.55 0.55 -30.56
C GLY A 116 15.23 1.08 -31.11
N ARG A 117 15.16 1.21 -32.44
CA ARG A 117 13.93 1.48 -33.20
C ARG A 117 12.89 0.42 -32.85
N ILE A 118 11.85 0.81 -32.10
CA ILE A 118 10.59 0.08 -32.03
C ILE A 118 9.48 1.00 -32.55
N ASN A 119 8.93 0.63 -33.69
CA ASN A 119 7.91 1.38 -34.40
C ASN A 119 6.55 1.01 -33.81
N ASN A 120 5.94 1.89 -33.00
CA ASN A 120 4.52 1.77 -32.67
C ASN A 120 3.68 2.36 -33.81
N ARG A 121 3.28 1.51 -34.75
CA ARG A 121 2.22 1.81 -35.72
C ARG A 121 0.87 1.46 -35.08
N PHE A 122 0.34 2.37 -34.27
CA PHE A 122 -1.11 2.40 -34.01
C PHE A 122 -1.73 3.34 -35.06
N GLY A 123 -2.18 2.73 -36.15
CA GLY A 123 -2.90 3.38 -37.24
C GLY A 123 -4.26 2.73 -37.39
N SER A 124 -5.27 3.59 -37.39
CA SER A 124 -6.70 3.35 -37.46
C SER A 124 -7.17 2.29 -38.47
N ILE A 125 -8.15 1.51 -38.02
CA ILE A 125 -9.34 1.00 -38.72
C ILE A 125 -9.54 1.55 -40.14
N ASP A 126 -9.63 0.64 -41.12
CA ASP A 126 -10.42 0.83 -42.34
C ASP A 126 -10.98 -0.50 -42.86
N ARG A 127 -12.21 -0.41 -43.39
CA ARG A 127 -13.13 -1.48 -43.79
C ARG A 127 -13.21 -1.56 -45.32
N ALA A 128 -12.87 -2.69 -45.95
CA ALA A 128 -13.36 -3.16 -47.27
C ALA A 128 -12.85 -4.61 -47.52
N ARG A 129 -13.67 -5.66 -47.71
CA ARG A 129 -14.56 -6.09 -48.83
C ARG A 129 -13.84 -6.99 -49.87
N LYS A 130 -14.42 -8.19 -50.10
CA LYS A 130 -14.15 -9.25 -51.11
C LYS A 130 -12.84 -10.04 -50.90
N SER A 131 -12.81 -11.37 -51.00
CA SER A 131 -13.54 -12.33 -51.84
C SER A 131 -14.19 -13.48 -51.07
#